data_AF-A0A2E9W9I2-F1
#
_entry.id   AF-A0A2E9W9I2-F1
#
_cell.length_a   1.000
_cell.length_b   1.000
_cell.length_c   1.000
_cell.angle_alpha   90.00
_cell.angle_beta   90.00
_cell.angle_gamma   90.00
#
_symmetry.space_group_name_H-M   'P 1'
#
loop_
_entity.id
_entity.type
_entity.pdbx_description
1 polymer ?
#
loop_
_entity_poly.entity_id
_entity_poly.type
_entity_poly.pdbx_seq_one_letter_code
_entity_poly.pdbx_strand_id
1 'polypeptide(L)'
;AFTRRFKVPLIGMTRKPHSSLAMQSDCPLVLPASPEACPNKQAPTTSTTAMLACADALAVTLMERRGFSAEDFRTFHPGGKLGQRLLHVRDVMHPADSLPLIAKDALMSEALVTMTSHSFGCVGVLGDRGELIGIVTDGDLRRHMANNIVAMKVMDVMTAGPKVTSEMALAVEALAIMNDRSITALFVLDEAGVPAGLVHIHDLLRAGVA
;
A
#
# COMPACT_ATOMS: atom_id res chain seq x y z
N ALA A 1 35.17 13.06 25.15
CA ALA A 1 34.21 13.14 24.03
C ALA A 1 33.41 14.44 24.11
N PHE A 2 33.19 15.11 22.97
CA PHE A 2 32.42 16.37 22.88
C PHE A 2 31.00 16.23 23.43
N THR A 3 30.40 15.04 23.30
CA THR A 3 29.06 14.69 23.79
C THR A 3 28.85 14.96 25.29
N ARG A 4 29.90 14.82 26.12
CA ARG A 4 29.83 15.04 27.58
C ARG A 4 29.48 16.48 27.94
N ARG A 5 29.89 17.46 27.13
CA ARG A 5 29.54 18.88 27.32
C ARG A 5 28.02 19.10 27.30
N PHE A 6 27.29 18.27 26.56
CA PHE A 6 25.84 18.38 26.38
C PHE A 6 25.06 17.27 27.08
N LYS A 7 25.72 16.49 27.96
CA LYS A 7 25.11 15.33 28.66
C LYS A 7 24.46 14.32 27.70
N VAL A 8 24.98 14.18 26.48
CA VAL A 8 24.52 13.18 25.52
C VAL A 8 25.27 11.87 25.77
N PRO A 9 24.58 10.76 26.09
CA PRO A 9 25.23 9.45 26.23
C PRO A 9 25.93 9.03 24.94
N LEU A 10 27.13 8.45 25.07
CA LEU A 10 27.90 7.94 23.95
C LEU A 10 27.93 6.40 23.96
N ILE A 11 27.38 5.80 22.91
CA ILE A 11 27.56 4.38 22.60
C ILE A 11 28.68 4.29 21.56
N GLY A 12 29.73 3.51 21.85
CA GLY A 12 30.90 3.39 20.98
C GLY A 12 31.15 1.95 20.56
N MET A 13 31.29 1.70 19.26
CA MET A 13 31.58 0.37 18.72
C MET A 13 33.06 0.25 18.34
N THR A 14 33.77 -0.72 18.91
CA THR A 14 35.21 -0.91 18.68
C THR A 14 35.63 -2.34 18.96
N ARG A 15 36.72 -2.79 18.35
CA ARG A 15 37.31 -4.10 18.66
C ARG A 15 38.21 -4.07 19.91
N LYS A 16 38.80 -2.91 20.23
CA LYS A 16 39.80 -2.78 21.30
C LYS A 16 39.12 -2.26 22.59
N PRO A 17 39.02 -3.08 23.66
CA PRO A 17 38.31 -2.69 24.88
C PRO A 17 38.94 -1.51 25.62
N HIS A 18 40.25 -1.28 25.45
CA HIS A 18 40.98 -0.15 26.03
C HIS A 18 41.34 0.94 25.01
N SER A 19 40.63 0.99 23.88
CA SER A 19 40.81 2.09 22.92
C SER A 19 40.29 3.42 23.48
N SER A 20 40.79 4.53 22.95
CA SER A 20 40.30 5.87 23.28
C SER A 20 38.78 5.99 23.10
N LEU A 21 38.21 5.33 22.08
CA LEU A 21 36.75 5.30 21.86
C LEU A 21 36.03 4.54 22.98
N ALA A 22 36.47 3.33 23.34
CA ALA A 22 35.85 2.54 24.40
C ALA A 22 35.89 3.27 25.74
N MET A 23 37.06 3.81 26.13
CA MET A 23 37.22 4.51 27.41
C MET A 23 36.43 5.82 27.50
N GLN A 24 36.11 6.44 26.36
CA GLN A 24 35.33 7.69 26.35
C GLN A 24 33.81 7.45 26.21
N SER A 25 33.39 6.24 25.86
CA SER A 25 31.98 5.86 25.68
C SER A 25 31.35 5.46 27.01
N ASP A 26 30.07 5.76 27.19
CA ASP A 26 29.30 5.35 28.36
C ASP A 26 28.85 3.88 28.23
N CYS A 27 28.67 3.41 26.99
CA CYS A 27 28.40 2.01 26.67
C CYS A 27 29.29 1.55 25.51
N PRO A 28 30.46 0.93 25.79
CA PRO A 28 31.32 0.39 24.75
C PRO A 28 30.81 -0.97 24.26
N LEU A 29 30.45 -1.06 22.98
CA LEU A 29 30.17 -2.31 22.27
C LEU A 29 31.48 -2.87 21.73
N VAL A 30 32.05 -3.82 22.48
CA VAL A 30 33.34 -4.42 22.13
C VAL A 30 33.14 -5.62 21.20
N LEU A 31 33.53 -5.45 19.94
CA LEU A 31 33.45 -6.52 18.94
C LEU A 31 34.54 -7.58 19.14
N PRO A 32 34.27 -8.85 18.81
CA PRO A 32 35.26 -9.92 18.94
C PRO A 32 36.51 -9.67 18.10
N ALA A 33 37.64 -10.17 18.61
CA ALA A 33 38.91 -10.08 17.92
C ALA A 33 38.97 -11.14 16.80
N SER A 34 38.55 -10.75 15.60
CA SER A 34 38.63 -11.60 14.41
C SER A 34 39.72 -11.08 13.45
N PRO A 35 40.50 -11.98 12.82
CA PRO A 35 41.47 -11.59 11.79
C PRO A 35 40.76 -11.10 10.54
N GLU A 36 41.39 -10.19 9.80
CA GLU A 36 40.91 -9.78 8.48
C GLU A 36 41.08 -10.94 7.48
N ALA A 37 40.05 -11.17 6.68
CA ALA A 37 40.12 -12.13 5.58
C ALA A 37 41.04 -11.65 4.44
N CYS A 38 41.26 -10.34 4.35
CA CYS A 38 42.18 -9.74 3.38
C CYS A 38 43.63 -10.24 3.59
N PRO A 39 44.27 -10.91 2.61
CA PRO A 39 45.58 -11.52 2.78
C PRO A 39 46.69 -10.54 3.18
N ASN A 40 46.61 -9.29 2.72
CA ASN A 40 47.59 -8.24 3.01
C ASN A 40 47.19 -7.34 4.20
N LYS A 41 46.02 -7.58 4.83
CA LYS A 41 45.47 -6.84 5.99
C LYS A 41 45.30 -5.33 5.76
N GLN A 42 45.26 -4.86 4.51
CA GLN A 42 45.10 -3.44 4.19
C GLN A 42 43.62 -3.02 4.15
N ALA A 43 42.75 -3.90 3.67
CA ALA A 43 41.32 -3.63 3.58
C ALA A 43 40.58 -4.18 4.81
N PRO A 44 39.65 -3.40 5.40
CA PRO A 44 38.74 -3.92 6.39
C PRO A 44 37.72 -4.83 5.69
N THR A 45 37.68 -6.09 6.11
CA THR A 45 36.85 -7.15 5.54
C THR A 45 35.99 -7.77 6.62
N THR A 46 36.62 -8.42 7.59
CA THR A 46 35.95 -9.00 8.75
C THR A 46 35.44 -7.92 9.69
N SER A 47 36.21 -6.85 9.90
CA SER A 47 35.83 -5.78 10.83
C SER A 47 34.62 -4.97 10.36
N THR A 48 34.55 -4.60 9.09
CA THR A 48 33.38 -3.92 8.50
C THR A 48 32.15 -4.81 8.55
N THR A 49 32.29 -6.10 8.21
CA THR A 49 31.18 -7.06 8.29
C THR A 49 30.68 -7.24 9.73
N ALA A 50 31.58 -7.37 10.71
CA ALA A 50 31.22 -7.50 12.12
C ALA A 50 30.52 -6.24 12.65
N MET A 51 30.99 -5.04 12.24
CA MET A 51 30.34 -3.78 12.60
C MET A 51 28.94 -3.68 12.00
N LEU A 52 28.77 -4.02 10.72
CA LEU A 52 27.47 -4.02 10.04
C LEU A 52 26.49 -4.97 10.74
N ALA A 53 26.91 -6.22 10.98
CA ALA A 53 26.08 -7.20 11.67
C ALA A 53 25.69 -6.77 13.10
N CYS A 54 26.60 -6.14 13.82
CA CYS A 54 26.30 -5.60 15.15
C CYS A 54 25.32 -4.42 15.09
N ALA A 55 25.45 -3.53 14.10
CA ALA A 55 24.52 -2.43 13.89
C ALA A 55 23.11 -2.93 13.53
N ASP A 56 23.01 -3.93 12.64
CA ASP A 56 21.74 -4.57 12.30
C ASP A 56 21.09 -5.23 13.52
N ALA A 57 21.86 -5.98 14.30
CA ALA A 57 21.38 -6.58 15.55
C ALA A 57 20.84 -5.52 16.53
N LEU A 58 21.52 -4.38 16.64
CA LEU A 58 21.09 -3.27 17.49
C LEU A 58 19.77 -2.66 16.99
N ALA A 59 19.66 -2.45 15.68
CA ALA A 59 18.47 -1.89 15.05
C ALA A 59 17.26 -2.82 15.24
N VAL A 60 17.42 -4.11 14.95
CA VAL A 60 16.36 -5.12 15.11
C VAL A 60 15.93 -5.23 16.57
N THR A 61 16.89 -5.33 17.50
CA THR A 61 16.59 -5.38 18.94
C THR A 61 15.81 -4.15 19.40
N LEU A 62 16.17 -2.97 18.89
CA LEU A 62 15.45 -1.73 19.21
C LEU A 62 14.03 -1.71 18.61
N MET A 63 13.88 -2.18 17.37
CA MET A 63 12.58 -2.32 16.71
C MET A 63 11.65 -3.23 17.51
N GLU A 64 12.12 -4.43 17.89
CA GLU A 64 11.35 -5.38 18.70
C GLU A 64 10.97 -4.78 20.05
N ARG A 65 11.93 -4.19 20.77
CA ARG A 65 11.69 -3.63 22.11
C ARG A 65 10.75 -2.43 22.10
N ARG A 66 10.69 -1.68 20.99
CA ARG A 66 9.76 -0.56 20.82
C ARG A 66 8.41 -0.97 20.22
N GLY A 67 8.23 -2.24 19.86
CA GLY A 67 7.04 -2.68 19.13
C GLY A 67 6.89 -2.01 17.77
N PHE A 68 8.00 -1.70 17.10
CA PHE A 68 8.01 -1.01 15.82
C PHE A 68 7.24 -1.83 14.78
N SER A 69 6.09 -1.31 14.38
CA SER A 69 5.12 -2.00 13.53
C SER A 69 5.35 -1.71 12.04
N ALA A 70 4.65 -2.45 11.19
CA ALA A 70 4.58 -2.15 9.77
C ALA A 70 4.00 -0.73 9.53
N GLU A 71 3.01 -0.32 10.32
CA GLU A 71 2.40 1.01 10.22
C GLU A 71 3.38 2.13 10.61
N ASP A 72 4.25 1.90 11.60
CA ASP A 72 5.36 2.81 11.91
C ASP A 72 6.33 2.91 10.72
N PHE A 73 6.60 1.79 10.04
CA PHE A 73 7.44 1.78 8.84
C PHE A 73 6.85 2.69 7.74
N ARG A 74 5.52 2.63 7.51
CA ARG A 74 4.81 3.53 6.60
C ARG A 74 4.97 4.98 7.03
N THR A 75 4.77 5.28 8.32
CA THR A 75 4.80 6.64 8.85
C THR A 75 6.18 7.30 8.72
N PHE A 76 7.25 6.56 9.04
CA PHE A 76 8.61 7.09 9.01
C PHE A 76 9.31 6.95 7.64
N HIS A 77 8.80 6.10 6.73
CA HIS A 77 9.40 5.84 5.42
C HIS A 77 8.35 5.83 4.28
N PRO A 78 7.56 6.90 4.11
CA PRO A 78 6.44 6.91 3.16
C PRO A 78 6.88 6.79 1.69
N GLY A 79 8.09 7.24 1.36
CA GLY A 79 8.64 7.18 -0.01
C GLY A 79 9.29 5.84 -0.38
N GLY A 80 9.34 4.86 0.54
CA GLY A 80 9.93 3.55 0.29
C GLY A 80 8.90 2.55 -0.24
N LYS A 81 9.36 1.59 -1.06
CA LYS A 81 8.52 0.49 -1.58
C LYS A 81 7.75 -0.27 -0.48
N LEU A 82 8.34 -0.41 0.70
CA LEU A 82 7.69 -1.04 1.84
C LEU A 82 6.51 -0.20 2.38
N GLY A 83 6.68 1.12 2.52
CA GLY A 83 5.60 2.01 2.93
C GLY A 83 4.46 2.04 1.92
N GLN A 84 4.78 2.03 0.62
CA GLN A 84 3.78 1.96 -0.46
C GLN A 84 2.99 0.64 -0.47
N ARG A 85 3.64 -0.49 -0.15
CA ARG A 85 2.96 -1.81 -0.02
C ARG A 85 2.00 -1.90 1.16
N LEU A 86 2.07 -0.94 2.09
CA LEU A 86 1.24 -0.88 3.30
C LEU A 86 0.15 0.21 3.20
N LEU A 87 -0.09 0.76 2.01
CA LEU A 87 -1.23 1.65 1.77
C LEU A 87 -2.53 0.86 1.84
N HIS A 88 -3.54 1.41 2.53
CA HIS A 88 -4.89 0.87 2.49
C HIS A 88 -5.67 1.45 1.32
N VAL A 89 -6.70 0.72 0.87
CA VAL A 89 -7.60 1.19 -0.19
C VAL A 89 -8.25 2.52 0.18
N ARG A 90 -8.67 2.70 1.44
CA ARG A 90 -9.26 3.96 1.92
C ARG A 90 -8.37 5.19 1.73
N ASP A 91 -7.05 5.00 1.65
CA ASP A 91 -6.08 6.10 1.52
C ASP A 91 -5.98 6.61 0.06
N VAL A 92 -6.50 5.84 -0.91
CA VAL A 92 -6.35 6.08 -2.35
C VAL A 92 -7.67 6.03 -3.12
N MET A 93 -8.77 5.60 -2.50
CA MET A 93 -10.07 5.51 -3.15
C MET A 93 -10.73 6.88 -3.32
N HIS A 94 -11.60 6.97 -4.31
CA HIS A 94 -12.57 8.04 -4.48
C HIS A 94 -13.73 7.85 -3.49
N PRO A 95 -14.22 8.91 -2.81
CA PRO A 95 -15.23 8.82 -1.77
C PRO A 95 -16.64 8.56 -2.32
N ALA A 96 -17.55 8.13 -1.45
CA ALA A 96 -18.95 7.80 -1.77
C ALA A 96 -19.67 8.83 -2.66
N ASP A 97 -19.47 10.13 -2.42
CA ASP A 97 -20.14 11.21 -3.16
C ASP A 97 -19.70 11.33 -4.64
N SER A 98 -18.60 10.68 -4.99
CA SER A 98 -18.04 10.66 -6.36
C SER A 98 -18.37 9.37 -7.12
N LEU A 99 -19.18 8.49 -6.54
CA LEU A 99 -19.43 7.17 -7.12
C LEU A 99 -20.43 7.23 -8.27
N PRO A 100 -20.12 6.60 -9.42
CA PRO A 100 -21.08 6.43 -10.49
C PRO A 100 -22.06 5.33 -10.08
N LEU A 101 -23.22 5.69 -9.53
CA LEU A 101 -24.24 4.76 -9.06
C LEU A 101 -25.60 5.05 -9.70
N ILE A 102 -26.35 3.99 -10.03
CA ILE A 102 -27.72 4.06 -10.56
C ILE A 102 -28.61 2.99 -9.94
N ALA A 103 -29.92 3.19 -9.98
CA ALA A 103 -30.89 2.20 -9.50
C ALA A 103 -31.05 1.03 -10.49
N LYS A 104 -31.38 -0.16 -9.98
CA LYS A 104 -31.64 -1.36 -10.80
C LYS A 104 -32.69 -1.16 -11.89
N ASP A 105 -33.68 -0.30 -11.67
CA ASP A 105 -34.79 -0.08 -12.60
C ASP A 105 -34.46 0.97 -13.69
N ALA A 106 -33.25 1.55 -13.65
CA ALA A 106 -32.80 2.54 -14.61
C ALA A 106 -32.62 1.97 -16.03
N LEU A 107 -32.69 2.86 -17.00
CA LEU A 107 -32.36 2.57 -18.40
C LEU A 107 -30.87 2.77 -18.65
N MET A 108 -30.37 2.10 -19.68
CA MET A 108 -29.00 2.23 -20.15
C MET A 108 -28.65 3.66 -20.60
N SER A 109 -29.62 4.45 -21.05
CA SER A 109 -29.41 5.89 -21.33
C SER A 109 -28.88 6.66 -20.11
N GLU A 110 -29.42 6.37 -18.92
CA GLU A 110 -29.01 6.99 -17.66
C GLU A 110 -27.63 6.47 -17.22
N ALA A 111 -27.39 5.17 -17.40
CA ALA A 111 -26.08 4.55 -17.17
C ALA A 111 -24.98 5.24 -18.00
N LEU A 112 -25.23 5.47 -19.29
CA LEU A 112 -24.28 6.12 -20.19
C LEU A 112 -23.92 7.55 -19.76
N VAL A 113 -24.91 8.34 -19.35
CA VAL A 113 -24.70 9.71 -18.83
C VAL A 113 -23.89 9.67 -17.53
N THR A 114 -24.21 8.74 -16.63
CA THR A 114 -23.52 8.58 -15.35
C THR A 114 -22.07 8.14 -15.54
N MET A 115 -21.81 7.15 -16.40
CA MET A 115 -20.45 6.71 -16.74
C MET A 115 -19.61 7.85 -17.32
N THR A 116 -20.18 8.62 -18.23
CA THR A 116 -19.49 9.73 -18.91
C THR A 116 -19.13 10.85 -17.93
N SER A 117 -20.06 11.22 -17.03
CA SER A 117 -19.85 12.31 -16.06
C SER A 117 -18.80 12.00 -15.00
N HIS A 118 -18.63 10.72 -14.63
CA HIS A 118 -17.67 10.32 -13.59
C HIS A 118 -16.33 9.81 -14.13
N SER A 119 -16.26 9.43 -15.42
CA SER A 119 -15.01 9.04 -16.10
C SER A 119 -14.24 7.85 -15.50
N PHE A 120 -14.94 6.93 -14.81
CA PHE A 120 -14.36 5.68 -14.27
C PHE A 120 -14.49 4.48 -15.23
N GLY A 121 -15.12 4.66 -16.40
CA GLY A 121 -15.39 3.58 -17.35
C GLY A 121 -16.36 2.51 -16.85
N CYS A 122 -17.06 2.78 -15.73
CA CYS A 122 -18.07 1.91 -15.15
C CYS A 122 -19.12 2.68 -14.35
N VAL A 123 -20.24 2.02 -14.06
CA VAL A 123 -21.30 2.47 -13.16
C VAL A 123 -21.81 1.28 -12.35
N GLY A 124 -21.98 1.48 -11.04
CA GLY A 124 -22.52 0.50 -10.11
C GLY A 124 -24.04 0.52 -10.09
N VAL A 125 -24.65 -0.65 -9.97
CA VAL A 125 -26.10 -0.83 -9.95
C VAL A 125 -26.53 -1.16 -8.53
N LEU A 126 -27.41 -0.34 -7.96
CA LEU A 126 -27.90 -0.47 -6.59
C LEU A 126 -29.21 -1.25 -6.52
N GLY A 127 -29.31 -2.10 -5.49
CA GLY A 127 -30.54 -2.73 -5.06
C GLY A 127 -31.42 -1.81 -4.20
N ASP A 128 -32.54 -2.35 -3.71
CA ASP A 128 -33.53 -1.58 -2.95
C ASP A 128 -33.04 -1.09 -1.59
N ARG A 129 -31.97 -1.71 -1.05
CA ARG A 129 -31.38 -1.37 0.25
C ARG A 129 -30.07 -0.60 0.10
N GLY A 130 -29.74 -0.15 -1.11
CA GLY A 130 -28.48 0.54 -1.41
C GLY A 130 -27.28 -0.39 -1.54
N GLU A 131 -27.50 -1.71 -1.56
CA GLU A 131 -26.42 -2.67 -1.78
C GLU A 131 -25.99 -2.69 -3.26
N LEU A 132 -24.70 -2.95 -3.51
CA LEU A 132 -24.20 -3.09 -4.88
C LEU A 132 -24.57 -4.47 -5.44
N ILE A 133 -25.49 -4.52 -6.40
CA ILE A 133 -25.97 -5.77 -7.00
C ILE A 133 -25.31 -6.07 -8.36
N GLY A 134 -24.78 -5.06 -9.03
CA GLY A 134 -24.24 -5.19 -10.37
C GLY A 134 -23.30 -4.06 -10.77
N ILE A 135 -22.67 -4.22 -11.93
CA ILE A 135 -21.83 -3.20 -12.57
C ILE A 135 -22.07 -3.21 -14.08
N VAL A 136 -22.00 -2.04 -14.71
CA VAL A 136 -21.89 -1.89 -16.15
C VAL A 136 -20.57 -1.23 -16.47
N THR A 137 -19.85 -1.74 -17.47
CA THR A 137 -18.53 -1.25 -17.90
C THR A 137 -18.51 -0.88 -19.38
N ASP A 138 -17.50 -0.12 -19.83
CA ASP A 138 -17.30 0.16 -21.26
C ASP A 138 -17.22 -1.12 -22.11
N GLY A 139 -16.71 -2.21 -21.53
CA GLY A 139 -16.69 -3.52 -22.14
C GLY A 139 -18.09 -4.10 -22.40
N ASP A 140 -19.04 -3.85 -21.51
CA ASP A 140 -20.44 -4.25 -21.68
C ASP A 140 -21.12 -3.42 -22.76
N LEU A 141 -20.86 -2.11 -22.79
CA LEU A 141 -21.36 -1.22 -23.84
C LEU A 141 -20.93 -1.71 -25.22
N ARG A 142 -19.62 -1.94 -25.39
CA ARG A 142 -19.06 -2.45 -26.66
C ARG A 142 -19.69 -3.77 -27.09
N ARG A 143 -20.02 -4.66 -26.15
CA ARG A 143 -20.67 -5.96 -26.44
C ARG A 143 -22.13 -5.84 -26.88
N HIS A 144 -22.85 -4.80 -26.45
CA HIS A 144 -24.29 -4.65 -26.68
C HIS A 144 -24.67 -3.49 -27.63
N MET A 145 -23.70 -2.74 -28.15
CA MET A 145 -23.92 -1.57 -29.02
C MET A 145 -24.80 -1.85 -30.26
N ALA A 146 -24.80 -3.07 -30.80
CA ALA A 146 -25.60 -3.42 -31.99
C ALA A 146 -27.12 -3.49 -31.73
N ASN A 147 -27.56 -3.57 -30.47
CA ASN A 147 -28.93 -3.92 -30.10
C ASN A 147 -29.77 -2.73 -29.61
N ASN A 148 -29.46 -1.49 -30.03
CA ASN A 148 -30.10 -0.28 -29.52
C ASN A 148 -30.07 -0.22 -27.97
N ILE A 149 -28.86 -0.36 -27.42
CA ILE A 149 -28.58 -0.49 -25.99
C ILE A 149 -29.26 0.59 -25.14
N VAL A 150 -29.47 1.79 -25.67
CA VAL A 150 -30.01 2.97 -24.98
C VAL A 150 -31.39 2.70 -24.36
N ALA A 151 -32.24 1.89 -25.00
CA ALA A 151 -33.58 1.59 -24.54
C ALA A 151 -33.66 0.37 -23.61
N MET A 152 -32.55 -0.35 -23.40
CA MET A 152 -32.51 -1.53 -22.54
C MET A 152 -32.52 -1.15 -21.06
N LYS A 153 -33.02 -2.05 -20.22
CA LYS A 153 -32.85 -1.92 -18.77
C LYS A 153 -31.43 -2.30 -18.37
N VAL A 154 -30.92 -1.62 -17.34
CA VAL A 154 -29.58 -1.88 -16.80
C VAL A 154 -29.43 -3.33 -16.33
N MET A 155 -30.47 -3.89 -15.72
CA MET A 155 -30.49 -5.28 -15.26
C MET A 155 -30.27 -6.32 -16.37
N ASP A 156 -30.63 -5.98 -17.62
CA ASP A 156 -30.47 -6.88 -18.76
C ASP A 156 -29.04 -6.85 -19.34
N VAL A 157 -28.23 -5.86 -18.94
CA VAL A 157 -26.88 -5.61 -19.48
C VAL A 157 -25.79 -5.80 -18.43
N MET A 158 -26.08 -5.50 -17.17
CA MET A 158 -25.10 -5.50 -16.09
C MET A 158 -24.46 -6.87 -15.85
N THR A 159 -23.22 -6.85 -15.38
CA THR A 159 -22.62 -8.01 -14.74
C THR A 159 -23.06 -8.05 -13.27
N ALA A 160 -23.79 -9.09 -12.89
CA ALA A 160 -24.21 -9.31 -11.50
C ALA A 160 -23.03 -9.75 -10.62
N GLY A 161 -23.04 -9.36 -9.34
CA GLY A 161 -22.01 -9.74 -8.36
C GLY A 161 -20.60 -9.28 -8.76
N PRO A 162 -20.38 -7.96 -8.92
CA PRO A 162 -19.09 -7.44 -9.34
C PRO A 162 -17.98 -7.78 -8.33
N LYS A 163 -16.73 -7.74 -8.78
CA LYS A 163 -15.59 -7.80 -7.86
C LYS A 163 -15.53 -6.49 -7.06
N VAL A 164 -15.26 -6.65 -5.78
CA VAL A 164 -15.22 -5.56 -4.80
C VAL A 164 -14.04 -5.75 -3.86
N THR A 165 -13.70 -4.70 -3.11
CA THR A 165 -12.74 -4.74 -2.01
C THR A 165 -13.30 -4.02 -0.77
N SER A 166 -12.53 -4.02 0.30
CA SER A 166 -12.80 -3.32 1.56
C SER A 166 -11.90 -2.10 1.70
N GLU A 167 -12.38 -1.09 2.43
CA GLU A 167 -11.59 0.08 2.85
C GLU A 167 -10.30 -0.31 3.59
N MET A 168 -10.35 -1.42 4.32
CA MET A 168 -9.25 -1.94 5.14
C MET A 168 -8.30 -2.85 4.36
N ALA A 169 -8.65 -3.24 3.12
CA ALA A 169 -7.75 -4.03 2.29
C ALA A 169 -6.51 -3.22 1.90
N LEU A 170 -5.40 -3.90 1.60
CA LEU A 170 -4.22 -3.22 1.10
C LEU A 170 -4.40 -2.84 -0.37
N ALA A 171 -3.87 -1.68 -0.76
CA ALA A 171 -3.90 -1.19 -2.13
C ALA A 171 -3.23 -2.18 -3.11
N VAL A 172 -2.20 -2.92 -2.65
CA VAL A 172 -1.53 -3.97 -3.43
C VAL A 172 -2.45 -5.17 -3.69
N GLU A 173 -3.35 -5.49 -2.76
CA GLU A 173 -4.34 -6.56 -2.92
C GLU A 173 -5.41 -6.14 -3.94
N ALA A 174 -5.87 -4.89 -3.86
CA ALA A 174 -6.78 -4.33 -4.86
C ALA A 174 -6.15 -4.34 -6.27
N LEU A 175 -4.87 -3.95 -6.41
CA LEU A 175 -4.14 -4.02 -7.67
C LEU A 175 -4.03 -5.47 -8.18
N ALA A 176 -3.79 -6.43 -7.29
CA ALA A 176 -3.72 -7.84 -7.66
C ALA A 176 -5.06 -8.36 -8.21
N ILE A 177 -6.19 -7.98 -7.59
CA ILE A 177 -7.54 -8.31 -8.08
C ILE A 177 -7.76 -7.70 -9.47
N MET A 178 -7.38 -6.44 -9.66
CA MET A 178 -7.50 -5.74 -10.95
C MET A 178 -6.73 -6.46 -12.06
N ASN A 179 -5.49 -6.86 -11.79
CA ASN A 179 -4.66 -7.59 -12.75
C ASN A 179 -5.20 -8.99 -13.05
N ASP A 180 -5.56 -9.77 -12.03
CA ASP A 180 -6.13 -11.13 -12.19
C ASP A 180 -7.39 -11.12 -13.05
N ARG A 181 -8.23 -10.09 -12.87
CA ARG A 181 -9.53 -9.98 -13.55
C ARG A 181 -9.49 -9.11 -14.79
N SER A 182 -8.35 -8.49 -15.10
CA SER A 182 -8.18 -7.55 -16.20
C SER A 182 -9.23 -6.42 -16.15
N ILE A 183 -9.48 -5.88 -14.96
CA ILE A 183 -10.40 -4.76 -14.70
C ILE A 183 -9.62 -3.54 -14.22
N THR A 184 -10.14 -2.34 -14.47
CA THR A 184 -9.46 -1.07 -14.14
C THR A 184 -10.06 -0.33 -12.97
N ALA A 185 -11.25 -0.72 -12.51
CA ALA A 185 -11.97 -0.12 -11.40
C ALA A 185 -12.50 -1.20 -10.45
N LEU A 186 -12.51 -0.90 -9.16
CA LEU A 186 -13.02 -1.79 -8.12
C LEU A 186 -13.84 -0.96 -7.12
N PHE A 187 -15.10 -1.35 -6.91
CA PHE A 187 -15.91 -0.75 -5.86
C PHE A 187 -15.41 -1.22 -4.49
N VAL A 188 -15.47 -0.30 -3.54
CA VAL A 188 -15.14 -0.51 -2.14
C VAL A 188 -16.46 -0.53 -1.37
N LEU A 189 -16.72 -1.63 -0.66
CA LEU A 189 -17.92 -1.76 0.14
C LEU A 189 -17.59 -1.57 1.63
N ASP A 190 -18.55 -1.03 2.36
CA ASP A 190 -18.56 -1.06 3.82
C ASP A 190 -18.98 -2.44 4.36
N GLU A 191 -19.04 -2.58 5.68
CA GLU A 191 -19.47 -3.82 6.34
C GLU A 191 -20.93 -4.21 6.05
N ALA A 192 -21.78 -3.25 5.63
CA ALA A 192 -23.17 -3.48 5.28
C ALA A 192 -23.36 -3.87 3.80
N GLY A 193 -22.29 -3.85 2.99
CA GLY A 193 -22.35 -4.15 1.55
C GLY A 193 -22.78 -2.95 0.70
N VAL A 194 -22.73 -1.74 1.26
CA VAL A 194 -23.05 -0.49 0.58
C VAL A 194 -21.75 0.10 -0.02
N PRO A 195 -21.78 0.67 -1.23
CA PRO A 195 -20.61 1.35 -1.79
C PRO A 195 -20.14 2.52 -0.92
N ALA A 196 -18.93 2.39 -0.38
CA ALA A 196 -18.25 3.42 0.40
C ALA A 196 -17.20 4.19 -0.43
N GLY A 197 -16.70 3.57 -1.49
CA GLY A 197 -15.73 4.19 -2.38
C GLY A 197 -15.48 3.41 -3.66
N LEU A 198 -14.58 3.93 -4.50
CA LEU A 198 -14.13 3.28 -5.73
C LEU A 198 -12.65 3.56 -5.94
N VAL A 199 -11.88 2.54 -6.28
CA VAL A 199 -10.48 2.69 -6.60
C VAL A 199 -10.27 2.39 -8.08
N HIS A 200 -9.57 3.28 -8.79
CA HIS A 200 -9.18 3.08 -10.18
C HIS A 200 -7.69 2.71 -10.25
N ILE A 201 -7.29 1.93 -11.26
CA ILE A 201 -5.91 1.48 -11.44
C ILE A 201 -4.94 2.66 -11.53
N HIS A 202 -5.36 3.78 -12.11
CA HIS A 202 -4.54 4.98 -12.19
C HIS A 202 -4.27 5.64 -10.83
N ASP A 203 -5.16 5.49 -9.85
CA ASP A 203 -4.94 5.97 -8.49
C ASP A 203 -3.83 5.15 -7.81
N LEU A 204 -3.88 3.83 -7.98
CA LEU A 204 -2.86 2.89 -7.48
C LEU A 204 -1.49 3.14 -8.11
N LEU A 205 -1.46 3.41 -9.43
CA LEU A 205 -0.22 3.75 -10.14
C LEU A 205 0.36 5.09 -9.66
N ARG A 206 -0.48 6.12 -9.47
CA ARG A 206 -0.04 7.43 -8.94
C ARG A 206 0.47 7.33 -7.51
N ALA A 207 -0.12 6.45 -6.71
CA ALA A 207 0.31 6.18 -5.34
C ALA A 207 1.60 5.32 -5.26
N GLY A 208 2.11 4.82 -6.40
CA GLY A 208 3.34 4.02 -6.46
C GLY A 208 3.18 2.61 -5.91
N VAL A 209 1.99 2.02 -6.04
CA VAL A 209 1.69 0.66 -5.56
C VAL A 209 2.28 -0.43 -6.47
N ALA A 210 2.59 -0.09 -7.73
CA ALA A 210 3.14 -0.99 -8.75
C ALA A 210 4.67 -1.13 -8.72
#